data_AF-A0A368EW30-F1
#
_entry.id   AF-A0A368EW30-F1
#
_cell.length_a   1.000
_cell.length_b   1.000
_cell.length_c   1.000
_cell.angle_alpha   90.00
_cell.angle_beta   90.00
_cell.angle_gamma   90.00
#
_symmetry.space_group_name_H-M   'P 1'
#
loop_
_entity.id
_entity.type
_entity.pdbx_description
1 polymer ?
#
loop_
_entity_poly.entity_id
_entity_poly.type
_entity_poly.pdbx_seq_one_letter_code
_entity_poly.pdbx_strand_id
1 'polypeptide(L)'
;MVENLDIHTERRLLRNLEKRQLELNKEYLQEFEKVNAHVQDFAEKVRTMHRICSDLTNRIQQNKEKTQDLLSKTSALQNQKKHLEAKQKAIDDFLGRFSLTDAEKRALEGSTKDGTITSDFFPALSRARDIYNDSKELLRSNGEHSAAVEIMEEMSQTLERAYEVLYRSIQSEHFFY
;
A
#
# COMPACT_ATOMS: atom_id res chain seq x y z
N MET A 1 28.50 -106.05 -3.78
CA MET A 1 29.51 -106.01 -2.70
C MET A 1 29.70 -104.54 -2.34
N VAL A 2 28.73 -104.02 -1.58
CA VAL A 2 28.85 -102.72 -0.92
C VAL A 2 29.73 -102.99 0.29
N GLU A 3 31.02 -102.72 0.17
CA GLU A 3 31.89 -102.72 1.34
C GLU A 3 32.09 -101.27 1.77
N ASN A 4 31.23 -100.91 2.73
CA ASN A 4 31.32 -99.79 3.66
C ASN A 4 32.04 -98.56 3.10
N LEU A 5 31.25 -97.60 2.59
CA LEU A 5 31.66 -96.21 2.76
C LEU A 5 31.93 -96.08 4.27
N ASP A 6 33.21 -95.93 4.63
CA ASP A 6 33.62 -95.90 6.02
C ASP A 6 32.72 -94.88 6.74
N ILE A 7 32.04 -95.33 7.81
CA ILE A 7 31.07 -94.51 8.55
C ILE A 7 31.70 -93.18 8.98
N HIS A 8 33.03 -93.14 9.14
CA HIS A 8 33.78 -91.92 9.36
C HIS A 8 33.80 -90.99 8.14
N THR A 9 33.92 -91.49 6.91
CA THR A 9 33.80 -90.72 5.67
C THR A 9 32.41 -90.13 5.46
N GLU A 10 31.33 -90.88 5.67
CA GLU A 10 29.96 -90.37 5.51
C GLU A 10 29.65 -89.26 6.52
N ARG A 11 29.97 -89.50 7.81
CA ARG A 11 29.85 -88.46 8.85
C ARG A 11 30.76 -87.26 8.59
N ARG A 12 31.89 -87.42 7.91
CA ARG A 12 32.77 -86.30 7.54
C ARG A 12 32.17 -85.48 6.40
N LEU A 13 31.58 -86.13 5.40
CA LEU A 13 30.91 -85.46 4.29
C LEU A 13 29.67 -84.69 4.75
N LEU A 14 28.83 -85.31 5.59
CA LEU A 14 27.67 -84.64 6.18
C LEU A 14 28.07 -83.41 6.99
N ARG A 15 29.08 -83.53 7.88
CA ARG A 15 29.60 -82.39 8.64
C ARG A 15 30.19 -81.29 7.74
N ASN A 16 30.83 -81.64 6.64
CA ASN A 16 31.36 -80.66 5.69
C ASN A 16 30.22 -79.96 4.92
N LEU A 17 29.17 -80.70 4.54
CA LEU A 17 28.00 -80.14 3.88
C LEU A 17 27.23 -79.21 4.81
N GLU A 18 27.01 -79.60 6.06
CA GLU A 18 26.40 -78.75 7.09
C GLU A 18 27.21 -77.47 7.32
N LYS A 19 28.54 -77.57 7.45
CA LYS A 19 29.42 -76.40 7.55
C LYS A 19 29.29 -75.48 6.34
N ARG A 20 29.29 -76.05 5.13
CA ARG A 20 29.17 -75.26 3.90
C ARG A 20 27.81 -74.59 3.78
N GLN A 21 26.73 -75.27 4.15
CA GLN A 21 25.39 -74.70 4.17
C GLN A 21 25.28 -73.57 5.19
N LEU A 22 25.94 -73.71 6.34
CA LEU A 22 25.97 -72.69 7.38
C LEU A 22 26.80 -71.46 6.96
N GLU A 23 27.91 -71.65 6.25
CA GLU A 23 28.67 -70.56 5.61
C GLU A 23 27.83 -69.83 4.57
N LEU A 24 27.20 -70.56 3.64
CA LEU A 24 26.37 -69.96 2.59
C LEU A 24 25.19 -69.17 3.17
N ASN A 25 24.53 -69.70 4.21
CA ASN A 25 23.46 -68.97 4.89
C ASN A 25 23.97 -67.71 5.58
N LYS A 26 25.18 -67.72 6.15
CA LYS A 26 25.79 -66.51 6.74
C LYS A 26 26.11 -65.47 5.67
N GLU A 27 26.71 -65.87 4.55
CA GLU A 27 26.98 -64.98 3.42
C GLU A 27 25.67 -64.38 2.88
N TYR A 28 24.64 -65.20 2.70
CA TYR A 28 23.32 -64.73 2.27
C TYR A 28 22.73 -63.72 3.26
N LEU A 29 22.79 -63.99 4.56
CA LEU A 29 22.28 -63.08 5.58
C LEU A 29 23.02 -61.73 5.56
N GLN A 30 24.34 -61.76 5.41
CA GLN A 30 25.16 -60.54 5.31
C GLN A 30 24.81 -59.70 4.08
N GLU A 31 24.62 -60.31 2.92
CA GLU A 31 24.19 -59.58 1.72
C GLU A 31 22.74 -59.06 1.87
N PHE A 32 21.86 -59.83 2.48
CA PHE A 32 20.49 -59.41 2.75
C PHE A 32 20.42 -58.23 3.73
N GLU A 33 21.29 -58.19 4.75
CA GLU A 33 21.40 -57.06 5.67
C GLU A 33 21.77 -55.75 4.96
N LYS A 34 22.67 -55.80 3.96
CA LYS A 34 23.01 -54.63 3.14
C LYS A 34 21.80 -54.14 2.33
N VAL A 35 21.07 -55.06 1.70
CA VAL A 35 19.85 -54.72 0.95
C VAL A 35 18.81 -54.10 1.87
N ASN A 36 18.59 -54.67 3.06
CA ASN A 36 17.67 -54.12 4.05
C ASN A 36 18.10 -52.70 4.48
N ALA A 37 19.40 -52.47 4.70
CA ALA A 37 19.92 -51.14 5.03
C ALA A 37 19.61 -50.11 3.92
N HIS A 38 19.79 -50.48 2.66
CA HIS A 38 19.44 -49.61 1.52
C HIS A 38 17.93 -49.31 1.45
N VAL A 39 17.08 -50.31 1.71
CA VAL A 39 15.62 -50.11 1.75
C VAL A 39 15.22 -49.17 2.89
N GLN A 40 15.83 -49.29 4.06
CA GLN A 40 15.56 -48.41 5.20
C GLN A 40 16.00 -46.96 4.91
N ASP A 41 17.22 -46.77 4.37
CA ASP A 41 17.72 -45.45 3.96
C ASP A 41 16.80 -44.81 2.90
N PHE A 42 16.37 -45.58 1.90
CA PHE A 42 15.42 -45.09 0.91
C PHE A 42 14.08 -44.69 1.53
N ALA A 43 13.53 -45.51 2.43
CA ALA A 43 12.29 -45.21 3.13
C ALA A 43 12.41 -43.92 3.98
N GLU A 44 13.54 -43.72 4.64
CA GLU A 44 13.82 -42.49 5.40
C GLU A 44 13.90 -41.26 4.49
N LYS A 45 14.58 -41.37 3.34
CA LYS A 45 14.63 -40.29 2.33
C LYS A 45 13.25 -39.92 1.82
N VAL A 46 12.39 -40.90 1.52
CA VAL A 46 11.01 -40.66 1.08
C VAL A 46 10.19 -39.96 2.16
N ARG A 47 10.30 -40.38 3.43
CA ARG A 47 9.62 -39.72 4.56
C ARG A 47 10.08 -38.26 4.71
N THR A 48 11.38 -38.02 4.61
CA THR A 48 11.96 -36.68 4.68
C THR A 48 11.46 -35.80 3.53
N MET A 49 11.47 -36.32 2.31
CA MET A 49 10.92 -35.62 1.14
C MET A 49 9.45 -35.28 1.33
N HIS A 50 8.64 -36.23 1.80
CA HIS A 50 7.22 -35.99 2.06
C HIS A 50 7.00 -34.87 3.09
N ARG A 51 7.78 -34.87 4.17
CA ARG A 51 7.74 -33.80 5.18
C ARG A 51 8.09 -32.44 4.57
N ILE A 52 9.15 -32.35 3.77
CA ILE A 52 9.57 -31.10 3.12
C ILE A 52 8.49 -30.61 2.15
N CYS A 53 7.94 -31.49 1.31
CA CYS A 53 6.87 -31.13 0.39
C CYS A 53 5.62 -30.63 1.11
N SER A 54 5.26 -31.25 2.24
CA SER A 54 4.13 -30.83 3.08
C SER A 54 4.38 -29.45 3.70
N ASP A 55 5.57 -29.22 4.27
CA ASP A 55 5.95 -27.90 4.81
C ASP A 55 5.94 -26.81 3.73
N LEU A 56 6.52 -27.10 2.57
CA LEU A 56 6.54 -26.16 1.44
C LEU A 56 5.12 -25.81 0.99
N THR A 57 4.24 -26.81 0.88
CA THR A 57 2.84 -26.60 0.50
C THR A 57 2.13 -25.71 1.51
N ASN A 58 2.31 -25.96 2.81
CA ASN A 58 1.73 -25.13 3.86
C ASN A 58 2.25 -23.69 3.82
N ARG A 59 3.57 -23.51 3.61
CA ARG A 59 4.18 -22.18 3.50
C ARG A 59 3.69 -21.41 2.27
N ILE A 60 3.55 -22.08 1.13
CA ILE A 60 2.98 -21.48 -0.09
C ILE A 60 1.53 -21.03 0.18
N GLN A 61 0.72 -21.88 0.80
CA GLN A 61 -0.68 -21.56 1.10
C GLN A 61 -0.79 -20.37 2.06
N GLN A 62 0.00 -20.36 3.15
CA GLN A 62 0.04 -19.23 4.09
C GLN A 62 0.51 -17.93 3.42
N ASN A 63 1.52 -18.00 2.55
CA ASN A 63 2.01 -16.82 1.85
C ASN A 63 0.99 -16.29 0.85
N LYS A 64 0.27 -17.19 0.15
CA LYS A 64 -0.84 -16.81 -0.73
C LYS A 64 -1.93 -16.08 0.03
N GLU A 65 -2.35 -16.59 1.19
CA GLU A 65 -3.36 -15.94 2.04
C GLU A 65 -2.90 -14.56 2.53
N LYS A 66 -1.66 -14.45 3.04
CA LYS A 66 -1.09 -13.16 3.46
C LYS A 66 -1.00 -12.16 2.31
N THR A 67 -0.58 -12.61 1.12
CA THR A 67 -0.50 -11.76 -0.06
C THR A 67 -1.89 -11.28 -0.51
N GLN A 68 -2.89 -12.15 -0.45
CA GLN A 68 -4.27 -11.80 -0.77
C GLN A 68 -4.85 -10.76 0.21
N ASP A 69 -4.58 -10.91 1.51
CA ASP A 69 -4.98 -9.93 2.54
C ASP A 69 -4.25 -8.57 2.35
N LEU A 70 -2.95 -8.59 2.04
CA LEU A 70 -2.21 -7.37 1.73
C LEU A 70 -2.76 -6.67 0.47
N LEU A 71 -3.12 -7.44 -0.56
CA LEU A 71 -3.70 -6.90 -1.79
C LEU A 71 -5.07 -6.26 -1.54
N SER A 72 -5.93 -6.89 -0.72
CA SER A 72 -7.24 -6.35 -0.38
C SER A 72 -7.12 -5.04 0.42
N LYS A 73 -6.24 -5.00 1.43
CA LYS A 73 -5.94 -3.80 2.22
C LYS A 73 -5.37 -2.67 1.36
N THR A 74 -4.45 -3.00 0.45
CA THR A 74 -3.84 -2.03 -0.47
C THR A 74 -4.89 -1.45 -1.42
N SER A 75 -5.78 -2.28 -1.96
CA SER A 75 -6.89 -1.83 -2.82
C SER A 75 -7.85 -0.90 -2.07
N ALA A 76 -8.21 -1.25 -0.83
CA ALA A 76 -9.05 -0.40 0.01
C ALA A 76 -8.40 0.96 0.27
N LEU A 77 -7.12 0.99 0.64
CA LEU A 77 -6.36 2.22 0.85
C LEU A 77 -6.24 3.05 -0.44
N GLN A 78 -6.03 2.42 -1.59
CA GLN A 78 -5.95 3.11 -2.87
C GLN A 78 -7.29 3.77 -3.25
N ASN A 79 -8.40 3.11 -2.97
CA ASN A 79 -9.73 3.69 -3.18
C ASN A 79 -9.99 4.87 -2.22
N GLN A 80 -9.65 4.72 -0.94
CA GLN A 80 -9.75 5.82 0.02
C GLN A 80 -8.89 7.02 -0.40
N LYS A 81 -7.66 6.77 -0.86
CA LYS A 81 -6.77 7.81 -1.39
C LYS A 81 -7.42 8.56 -2.56
N LYS A 82 -7.95 7.84 -3.55
CA LYS A 82 -8.65 8.46 -4.69
C LYS A 82 -9.83 9.34 -4.26
N HIS A 83 -10.61 8.87 -3.29
CA HIS A 83 -11.72 9.66 -2.75
C HIS A 83 -11.24 10.93 -2.03
N LEU A 84 -10.16 10.85 -1.27
CA LEU A 84 -9.58 12.02 -0.60
C LEU A 84 -8.99 13.00 -1.60
N GLU A 85 -8.26 12.52 -2.62
CA GLU A 85 -7.72 13.36 -3.70
C GLU A 85 -8.83 14.06 -4.49
N ALA A 86 -9.94 13.37 -4.77
CA ALA A 86 -11.10 13.99 -5.43
C ALA A 86 -11.74 15.09 -4.57
N LYS A 87 -11.88 14.86 -3.26
CA LYS A 87 -12.39 15.86 -2.31
C LYS A 87 -11.43 17.04 -2.18
N GLN A 88 -10.14 16.78 -2.06
CA GLN A 88 -9.11 17.81 -1.99
C GLN A 88 -9.16 18.68 -3.24
N LYS A 89 -9.20 18.07 -4.43
CA LYS A 89 -9.32 18.82 -5.68
C LYS A 89 -10.59 19.68 -5.72
N ALA A 90 -11.73 19.14 -5.29
CA ALA A 90 -12.98 19.92 -5.24
C ALA A 90 -12.87 21.12 -4.28
N ILE A 91 -12.20 20.95 -3.13
CA ILE A 91 -11.93 22.04 -2.17
C ILE A 91 -10.97 23.06 -2.77
N ASP A 92 -9.88 22.63 -3.39
CA ASP A 92 -8.88 23.51 -4.01
C ASP A 92 -9.51 24.33 -5.16
N ASP A 93 -10.32 23.69 -6.01
CA ASP A 93 -11.07 24.35 -7.09
C ASP A 93 -12.09 25.35 -6.50
N PHE A 94 -12.76 25.00 -5.39
CA PHE A 94 -13.71 25.89 -4.71
C PHE A 94 -13.00 27.10 -4.09
N LEU A 95 -11.93 26.90 -3.32
CA LEU A 95 -11.16 27.97 -2.69
C LEU A 95 -10.50 28.88 -3.73
N GLY A 96 -9.95 28.30 -4.81
CA GLY A 96 -9.36 29.07 -5.90
C GLY A 96 -10.38 29.99 -6.58
N ARG A 97 -11.65 29.57 -6.65
CA ARG A 97 -12.73 30.36 -7.25
C ARG A 97 -13.37 31.35 -6.28
N PHE A 98 -13.52 30.99 -5.01
CA PHE A 98 -14.32 31.76 -4.04
C PHE A 98 -13.54 32.39 -2.88
N SER A 99 -12.21 32.32 -2.89
CA SER A 99 -11.38 32.97 -1.88
C SER A 99 -10.33 33.87 -2.52
N LEU A 100 -10.00 34.95 -1.82
CA LEU A 100 -8.85 35.80 -2.13
C LEU A 100 -7.59 35.18 -1.53
N THR A 101 -6.50 35.21 -2.29
CA THR A 101 -5.16 34.87 -1.81
C THR A 101 -4.67 35.90 -0.80
N ASP A 102 -3.72 35.51 0.05
CA ASP A 102 -3.12 36.44 1.02
C ASP A 102 -2.48 37.67 0.35
N ALA A 103 -1.96 37.51 -0.87
CA ALA A 103 -1.40 38.61 -1.65
C ALA A 103 -2.49 39.59 -2.09
N GLU A 104 -3.62 39.10 -2.59
CA GLU A 104 -4.78 39.92 -2.97
C GLU A 104 -5.39 40.63 -1.75
N LYS A 105 -5.52 39.95 -0.62
CA LYS A 105 -5.99 40.55 0.64
C LYS A 105 -5.09 41.71 1.08
N ARG A 106 -3.77 41.51 1.10
CA ARG A 106 -2.79 42.56 1.42
C ARG A 106 -2.81 43.70 0.41
N ALA A 107 -3.01 43.41 -0.88
CA ALA A 107 -3.11 44.45 -1.89
C ALA A 107 -4.30 45.38 -1.62
N LEU A 108 -5.44 44.83 -1.17
CA LEU A 108 -6.66 45.58 -0.86
C LEU A 108 -6.59 46.43 0.42
N GLU A 109 -5.69 46.11 1.36
CA GLU A 109 -5.47 46.90 2.56
C GLU A 109 -4.76 48.23 2.28
N GLY A 110 -4.05 48.34 1.15
CA GLY A 110 -3.25 49.51 0.79
C GLY A 110 -2.06 49.75 1.73
N SER A 111 -1.28 50.82 1.48
CA SER A 111 -0.20 51.21 2.40
C SER A 111 -0.77 51.84 3.67
N THR A 112 -0.43 51.25 4.83
CA THR A 112 -0.86 51.70 6.18
C THR A 112 -0.36 53.10 6.56
N LYS A 113 0.57 53.69 5.80
CA LYS A 113 1.17 54.99 6.13
C LYS A 113 0.55 56.16 5.38
N ASP A 114 0.29 56.01 4.07
CA ASP A 114 -0.07 57.13 3.20
C ASP A 114 -1.30 56.85 2.32
N GLY A 115 -1.94 55.69 2.47
CA GLY A 115 -3.07 55.28 1.63
C GLY A 115 -2.70 55.01 0.17
N THR A 116 -1.40 55.00 -0.16
CA THR A 116 -0.92 54.79 -1.52
C THR A 116 -1.32 53.41 -2.00
N ILE A 117 -1.92 53.39 -3.18
CA ILE A 117 -2.44 52.20 -3.81
C ILE A 117 -1.37 51.63 -4.74
N THR A 118 -1.07 50.35 -4.58
CA THR A 118 -0.14 49.64 -5.47
C THR A 118 -0.85 49.20 -6.75
N SER A 119 -0.08 48.92 -7.81
CA SER A 119 -0.63 48.44 -9.09
C SER A 119 -1.49 47.17 -8.95
N ASP A 120 -1.27 46.37 -7.91
CA ASP A 120 -1.96 45.12 -7.66
C ASP A 120 -3.34 45.29 -7.01
N PHE A 121 -3.65 46.50 -6.52
CA PHE A 121 -4.92 46.80 -5.87
C PHE A 121 -6.12 46.67 -6.81
N PHE A 122 -6.08 47.27 -8.01
CA PHE A 122 -7.21 47.22 -8.94
C PHE A 122 -7.48 45.80 -9.46
N PRO A 123 -6.46 44.99 -9.80
CA PRO A 123 -6.63 43.56 -10.06
C PRO A 123 -7.28 42.82 -8.88
N ALA A 124 -6.81 43.03 -7.65
CA ALA A 124 -7.38 42.39 -6.46
C ALA A 124 -8.83 42.86 -6.19
N LEU A 125 -9.15 44.13 -6.47
CA LEU A 125 -10.49 44.69 -6.33
C LEU A 125 -11.45 44.10 -7.37
N SER A 126 -10.99 43.97 -8.61
CA SER A 126 -11.76 43.27 -9.65
C SER A 126 -12.02 41.83 -9.24
N ARG A 127 -10.98 41.13 -8.74
CA ARG A 127 -11.10 39.74 -8.26
C ARG A 127 -12.15 39.63 -7.15
N ALA A 128 -12.10 40.49 -6.14
CA ALA A 128 -13.09 40.50 -5.04
C ALA A 128 -14.52 40.71 -5.55
N ARG A 129 -14.70 41.60 -6.53
CA ARG A 129 -16.00 41.83 -7.17
C ARG A 129 -16.47 40.62 -7.98
N ASP A 130 -15.56 39.95 -8.68
CA ASP A 130 -15.86 38.77 -9.46
C ASP A 130 -16.27 37.61 -8.53
N ILE A 131 -15.60 37.42 -7.38
CA ILE A 131 -16.00 36.45 -6.35
C ILE A 131 -17.41 36.78 -5.81
N TYR A 132 -17.70 38.05 -5.55
CA TYR A 132 -19.03 38.48 -5.09
C TYR A 132 -20.13 38.16 -6.12
N ASN A 133 -19.84 38.33 -7.42
CA ASN A 133 -20.80 38.00 -8.47
C ASN A 133 -20.96 36.48 -8.65
N ASP A 134 -19.85 35.74 -8.64
CA ASP A 134 -19.84 34.28 -8.73
C ASP A 134 -20.61 33.64 -7.56
N SER A 135 -20.49 34.19 -6.35
CA SER A 135 -21.22 33.69 -5.16
C SER A 135 -22.72 33.99 -5.24
N LYS A 136 -23.12 35.11 -5.87
CA LYS A 136 -24.53 35.39 -6.19
C LYS A 136 -25.10 34.43 -7.22
N GLU A 137 -24.30 33.98 -8.18
CA GLU A 137 -24.70 32.93 -9.12
C GLU A 137 -24.80 31.57 -8.41
N LEU A 138 -23.82 31.22 -7.57
CA LEU A 138 -23.82 30.01 -6.76
C LEU A 138 -25.07 29.91 -5.87
N LEU A 139 -25.50 31.03 -5.26
CA LEU A 139 -26.71 31.12 -4.45
C LEU A 139 -27.99 30.85 -5.26
N ARG A 140 -28.00 31.19 -6.56
CA ARG A 140 -29.15 30.99 -7.46
C ARG A 140 -29.22 29.58 -8.02
N SER A 141 -28.06 28.96 -8.27
CA SER A 141 -27.99 27.65 -8.93
C SER A 141 -28.04 26.48 -7.95
N ASN A 142 -27.43 26.62 -6.77
CA ASN A 142 -27.34 25.57 -5.77
C ASN A 142 -28.07 26.02 -4.48
N GLY A 143 -28.93 25.15 -3.94
CA GLY A 143 -29.63 25.40 -2.66
C GLY A 143 -28.72 25.46 -1.41
N GLU A 144 -27.39 25.50 -1.59
CA GLU A 144 -26.40 25.65 -0.53
C GLU A 144 -26.29 27.13 -0.12
N HIS A 145 -27.31 27.59 0.58
CA HIS A 145 -27.46 29.00 0.91
C HIS A 145 -26.44 29.53 1.93
N SER A 146 -25.94 28.71 2.86
CA SER A 146 -25.05 29.21 3.94
C SER A 146 -23.69 29.68 3.41
N ALA A 147 -22.95 28.82 2.70
CA ALA A 147 -21.60 29.15 2.24
C ALA A 147 -21.58 30.29 1.23
N ALA A 148 -22.54 30.30 0.28
CA ALA A 148 -22.66 31.38 -0.69
C ALA A 148 -22.97 32.73 -0.02
N VAL A 149 -23.85 32.75 0.99
CA VAL A 149 -24.16 33.97 1.75
C VAL A 149 -22.95 34.44 2.57
N GLU A 150 -22.24 33.55 3.24
CA GLU A 150 -21.04 33.87 4.01
C GLU A 150 -19.94 34.48 3.12
N ILE A 151 -19.67 33.88 1.95
CA ILE A 151 -18.69 34.42 0.99
C ILE A 151 -19.14 35.79 0.47
N MET A 152 -20.43 35.95 0.14
CA MET A 152 -20.98 37.23 -0.30
C MET A 152 -20.80 38.31 0.77
N GLU A 153 -21.04 37.99 2.04
CA GLU A 153 -20.86 38.90 3.16
C GLU A 153 -19.38 39.28 3.35
N GLU A 154 -18.47 38.31 3.35
CA GLU A 154 -17.02 38.54 3.45
C GLU A 154 -16.53 39.46 2.32
N MET A 155 -16.94 39.17 1.07
CA MET A 155 -16.54 39.97 -0.08
C MET A 155 -17.16 41.37 -0.06
N SER A 156 -18.41 41.51 0.40
CA SER A 156 -19.05 42.83 0.56
C SER A 156 -18.26 43.70 1.54
N GLN A 157 -17.89 43.16 2.70
CA GLN A 157 -17.08 43.89 3.69
C GLN A 157 -15.68 44.22 3.14
N THR A 158 -15.09 43.30 2.38
CA THR A 158 -13.76 43.51 1.77
C THR A 158 -13.81 44.62 0.72
N LEU A 159 -14.83 44.64 -0.13
CA LEU A 159 -15.04 45.69 -1.12
C LEU A 159 -15.30 47.05 -0.46
N GLU A 160 -16.11 47.10 0.60
CA GLU A 160 -16.37 48.34 1.36
C GLU A 160 -15.07 48.94 1.92
N ARG A 161 -14.24 48.13 2.59
CA ARG A 161 -12.93 48.56 3.09
C ARG A 161 -12.02 49.05 1.97
N ALA A 162 -12.00 48.33 0.84
CA ALA A 162 -11.18 48.71 -0.31
C ALA A 162 -11.64 50.05 -0.92
N TYR A 163 -12.95 50.32 -0.97
CA TYR A 163 -13.46 51.63 -1.41
C TYR A 163 -13.10 52.77 -0.46
N GLU A 164 -13.06 52.53 0.86
CA GLU A 164 -12.54 53.53 1.81
C GLU A 164 -11.06 53.84 1.58
N VAL A 165 -10.24 52.83 1.30
CA VAL A 165 -8.82 53.01 0.95
C VAL A 165 -8.68 53.84 -0.33
N LEU A 166 -9.46 53.53 -1.37
CA LEU A 166 -9.54 54.32 -2.61
C LEU A 166 -9.88 55.79 -2.34
N TYR A 167 -10.93 56.02 -1.54
CA TYR A 167 -11.37 57.37 -1.21
C TYR A 167 -10.27 58.16 -0.48
N ARG A 168 -9.60 57.55 0.50
CA ARG A 168 -8.49 58.18 1.24
C ARG A 168 -7.30 58.50 0.34
N SER A 169 -6.94 57.61 -0.59
CA SER A 169 -5.84 57.83 -1.54
C SER A 169 -6.11 59.00 -2.48
N ILE A 170 -7.34 59.12 -2.99
CA ILE A 170 -7.72 60.23 -3.87
C ILE A 170 -7.71 61.54 -3.08
N GLN A 171 -8.21 61.53 -1.84
CA GLN A 171 -8.24 62.69 -0.99
C GLN A 171 -6.84 63.18 -0.58
N SER A 172 -5.90 62.26 -0.32
CA SER A 172 -4.51 62.63 -0.03
C SER A 172 -3.82 63.21 -1.27
N GLU A 173 -3.99 62.63 -2.46
CA GLU A 173 -3.47 63.22 -3.70
C GLU A 173 -4.02 64.63 -3.97
N HIS A 174 -5.30 64.86 -3.70
CA HIS A 174 -5.95 66.15 -3.93
C HIS A 174 -5.53 67.23 -2.90
N PHE A 175 -4.99 66.84 -1.74
CA PHE A 175 -4.44 67.75 -0.72
C PHE A 175 -2.98 68.15 -0.99
N PHE A 176 -2.30 67.46 -1.92
CA PHE A 176 -0.92 67.72 -2.32
C PHE A 176 -0.78 68.58 -3.60
N TYR A 177 -1.90 69.07 -4.15
CA TYR A 177 -1.98 70.07 -5.23
C TYR A 177 -2.59 71.38 -4.72
#